data_AF-L8GWL5-F1
#
_entry.id   AF-L8GWL5-F1
#
_cell.length_a   1.000
_cell.length_b   1.000
_cell.length_c   1.000
_cell.angle_alpha   90.00
_cell.angle_beta   90.00
_cell.angle_gamma   90.00
#
_symmetry.space_group_name_H-M   'P 1'
#
loop_
_entity.id
_entity.type
_entity.pdbx_description
1 polymer ?
#
loop_
_entity_poly.entity_id
_entity_poly.type
_entity_poly.pdbx_seq_one_letter_code
_entity_poly.pdbx_strand_id
1 'polypeptide(L)'
;MSALEEVRQKCNLLATSTKVKERKGNLAELLALLSLDKVCQQVDQSSVAALLKPSEARKKGHTTTWDDVVRAVVAMVESEVEHIQSSKRKAAKPPALRKDVLDALKNALKIAEQRGPRLFLSIKDLTQHFVRMLCQSDAQQQPFLKEYSDLLCDYILPVPSYCQLASSSFFEELLALYGEYLLSTPSSAIEHQIYARTYHCLLTHYPMELAPFFTKFYAFFKKYFSEHMEDNKPSATLLSALNYLLQTCAMDEGSRARQLGTELHATFLKRWDTRQQLLKEQIVYFFRLQLLLHTSFTGKILSTANPAVEARLHYGIDYLDTLFDLVTKELERSAGQAYQLLSSLASTKKTLCSWKIGGDPF
;
A
#
# COMPACT_ATOMS: atom_id res chain seq x y z
N MET A 1 41.22 -13.81 4.42
CA MET A 1 39.84 -14.31 4.58
C MET A 1 39.10 -14.08 3.28
N SER A 2 38.08 -14.88 2.94
CA SER A 2 37.22 -14.56 1.80
C SER A 2 36.29 -13.40 2.18
N ALA A 3 35.93 -12.54 1.23
CA ALA A 3 35.05 -11.40 1.51
C ALA A 3 33.67 -11.83 2.06
N LEU A 4 33.18 -13.01 1.66
CA LEU A 4 31.94 -13.60 2.21
C LEU A 4 32.06 -13.98 3.69
N GLU A 5 33.23 -14.45 4.13
CA GLU A 5 33.46 -14.78 5.54
C GLU A 5 33.54 -13.51 6.40
N GLU A 6 34.09 -12.43 5.85
CA GLU A 6 34.06 -11.11 6.51
C GLU A 6 32.63 -10.59 6.65
N VAL A 7 31.81 -10.66 5.59
CA VAL A 7 30.37 -10.32 5.66
C VAL A 7 29.68 -11.17 6.74
N ARG A 8 29.92 -12.48 6.76
CA ARG A 8 29.36 -13.40 7.77
C ARG A 8 29.73 -12.97 9.18
N GLN A 9 31.01 -12.69 9.40
CA GLN A 9 31.53 -12.30 10.69
C GLN A 9 30.86 -11.00 11.16
N LYS A 10 30.69 -10.02 10.27
CA LYS A 10 29.99 -8.77 10.60
C LYS A 10 28.52 -8.99 10.91
N CYS A 11 27.82 -9.85 10.17
CA CYS A 11 26.44 -10.25 10.49
C CYS A 11 26.33 -10.88 11.89
N ASN A 12 27.23 -11.81 12.23
CA ASN A 12 27.25 -12.43 13.56
C ASN A 12 27.50 -11.42 14.67
N LEU A 13 28.46 -10.50 14.47
CA LEU A 13 28.78 -9.46 15.44
C LEU A 13 27.65 -8.43 15.59
N LEU A 14 26.89 -8.15 14.52
CA LEU A 14 25.70 -7.30 14.59
C LEU A 14 24.60 -7.92 15.45
N ALA A 15 24.36 -9.22 15.29
CA ALA A 15 23.32 -9.93 16.01
C ALA A 15 23.67 -10.22 17.49
N THR A 16 24.96 -10.36 17.82
CA THR A 16 25.40 -10.83 19.15
C THR A 16 26.05 -9.76 20.03
N SER A 17 26.55 -8.65 19.46
CA SER A 17 27.20 -7.62 20.27
C SER A 17 26.20 -6.91 21.17
N THR A 18 26.54 -6.83 22.46
CA THR A 18 25.74 -6.13 23.48
C THR A 18 26.00 -4.63 23.48
N LYS A 19 27.06 -4.14 22.81
CA LYS A 19 27.46 -2.73 22.83
C LYS A 19 27.00 -1.99 21.57
N VAL A 20 26.20 -0.93 21.75
CA VAL A 20 25.71 -0.04 20.67
C VAL A 20 26.83 0.46 19.75
N LYS A 21 27.97 0.89 20.32
CA LYS A 21 29.10 1.44 19.54
C LYS A 21 29.73 0.38 18.63
N GLU A 22 29.84 -0.87 19.10
CA GLU A 22 30.38 -1.97 18.32
C GLU A 22 29.40 -2.38 17.22
N ARG A 23 28.09 -2.44 17.52
CA ARG A 23 27.05 -2.70 16.49
C ARG A 23 27.08 -1.65 15.37
N LYS A 24 27.15 -0.37 15.71
CA LYS A 24 27.23 0.71 14.71
C LYS A 24 28.52 0.64 13.87
N GLY A 25 29.67 0.34 14.48
CA GLY A 25 30.92 0.15 13.75
C GLY A 25 30.84 -1.03 12.78
N ASN A 26 30.34 -2.17 13.25
CA ASN A 26 30.18 -3.37 12.43
C ASN A 26 29.16 -3.17 11.29
N LEU A 27 28.11 -2.37 11.50
CA LEU A 27 27.16 -2.01 10.46
C LEU A 27 27.83 -1.15 9.37
N ALA A 28 28.59 -0.13 9.76
CA ALA A 28 29.29 0.73 8.81
C ALA A 28 30.29 -0.07 7.96
N GLU A 29 31.04 -0.97 8.60
CA GLU A 29 31.96 -1.88 7.91
C GLU A 29 31.23 -2.88 7.00
N LEU A 30 30.09 -3.44 7.44
CA LEU A 30 29.25 -4.29 6.61
C LEU A 30 28.74 -3.55 5.37
N LEU A 31 28.20 -2.34 5.54
CA LEU A 31 27.73 -1.52 4.42
C LEU A 31 28.86 -1.13 3.47
N ALA A 32 30.07 -0.87 3.99
CA ALA A 32 31.24 -0.63 3.15
C ALA A 32 31.63 -1.88 2.35
N LEU A 33 31.60 -3.08 2.95
CA LEU A 33 31.83 -4.33 2.23
C LEU A 33 30.76 -4.57 1.14
N LEU A 34 29.49 -4.32 1.45
CA LEU A 34 28.38 -4.45 0.51
C LEU A 34 28.34 -3.34 -0.55
N SER A 35 29.13 -2.27 -0.42
CA SER A 35 29.32 -1.29 -1.51
C SER A 35 30.24 -1.82 -2.61
N LEU A 36 31.01 -2.88 -2.34
CA LEU A 36 31.90 -3.50 -3.31
C LEU A 36 31.11 -4.45 -4.22
N ASP A 37 31.08 -4.13 -5.53
CA ASP A 37 30.28 -4.86 -6.52
C ASP A 37 30.55 -6.37 -6.50
N LYS A 38 31.83 -6.76 -6.42
CA LYS A 38 32.29 -8.15 -6.35
C LYS A 38 31.75 -8.90 -5.12
N VAL A 39 31.67 -8.24 -3.97
CA VAL A 39 31.16 -8.86 -2.73
C VAL A 39 29.66 -9.09 -2.86
N CYS A 40 28.92 -8.09 -3.34
CA CYS A 40 27.48 -8.25 -3.58
C CYS A 40 27.19 -9.34 -4.62
N GLN A 41 27.97 -9.45 -5.70
CA GLN A 41 27.81 -10.55 -6.66
C GLN A 41 28.00 -11.93 -6.02
N GLN A 42 28.93 -12.06 -5.06
CA GLN A 42 29.14 -13.31 -4.33
C GLN A 42 27.96 -13.65 -3.39
N VAL A 43 27.38 -12.64 -2.73
CA VAL A 43 26.18 -12.79 -1.90
C VAL A 43 24.96 -13.11 -2.76
N ASP A 44 24.84 -12.49 -3.95
CA ASP A 44 23.79 -12.75 -4.93
C ASP A 44 23.82 -14.23 -5.39
N GLN A 45 25.00 -14.70 -5.84
CA GLN A 45 25.19 -16.08 -6.26
C GLN A 45 24.87 -17.08 -5.14
N SER A 46 25.28 -16.75 -3.91
CA SER A 46 24.98 -17.55 -2.73
C SER A 46 23.47 -17.62 -2.44
N SER A 47 22.78 -16.49 -2.57
CA SER A 47 21.33 -16.39 -2.36
C SER A 47 20.56 -17.18 -3.42
N VAL A 48 20.94 -17.06 -4.70
CA VAL A 48 20.33 -17.86 -5.79
C VAL A 48 20.60 -19.35 -5.61
N ALA A 49 21.81 -19.74 -5.23
CA ALA A 49 22.15 -21.14 -4.98
C ALA A 49 21.34 -21.73 -3.82
N ALA A 50 21.12 -20.95 -2.75
CA ALA A 50 20.30 -21.36 -1.61
C ALA A 50 18.84 -21.61 -1.99
N LEU A 51 18.30 -20.84 -2.94
CA LEU A 51 16.93 -21.02 -3.46
C LEU A 51 16.81 -22.26 -4.35
N LEU A 52 17.75 -22.45 -5.28
CA LEU A 52 17.70 -23.55 -6.24
C LEU A 52 18.01 -24.91 -5.60
N LYS A 53 18.88 -24.95 -4.59
CA LYS A 53 19.32 -26.19 -3.94
C LYS A 53 19.45 -26.05 -2.41
N PRO A 54 18.31 -26.01 -1.67
CA PRO A 54 18.30 -25.76 -0.23
C PRO A 54 19.10 -26.80 0.58
N SER A 55 19.10 -28.06 0.13
CA SER A 55 19.77 -29.18 0.80
C SER A 55 21.29 -29.19 0.64
N GLU A 56 21.81 -28.67 -0.47
CA GLU A 56 23.25 -28.55 -0.73
C GLU A 56 23.84 -27.28 -0.09
N ALA A 57 23.07 -26.17 -0.10
CA ALA A 57 23.47 -24.91 0.52
C ALA A 57 23.69 -25.04 2.03
N ARG A 58 22.79 -25.75 2.74
CA ARG A 58 22.94 -26.01 4.19
C ARG A 58 24.11 -26.92 4.54
N LYS A 59 24.46 -27.88 3.66
CA LYS A 59 25.58 -28.81 3.89
C LYS A 59 26.95 -28.14 3.75
N LYS A 60 27.07 -27.06 2.98
CA LYS A 60 28.35 -26.36 2.76
C LYS A 60 28.70 -25.32 3.81
N GLY A 61 27.81 -24.95 4.74
CA GLY A 61 28.14 -24.17 5.95
C GLY A 61 28.88 -22.83 5.78
N HIS A 62 29.05 -22.32 4.55
CA HIS A 62 30.02 -21.27 4.18
C HIS A 62 29.46 -20.19 3.25
N THR A 63 28.15 -20.16 2.97
CA THR A 63 27.58 -19.20 2.01
C THR A 63 26.63 -18.27 2.73
N THR A 64 27.10 -17.04 3.01
CA THR A 64 26.27 -15.95 3.51
C THR A 64 25.30 -15.49 2.43
N THR A 65 24.02 -15.39 2.77
CA THR A 65 22.94 -14.96 1.87
C THR A 65 22.41 -13.57 2.25
N TRP A 66 21.64 -12.95 1.36
CA TRP A 66 20.93 -11.70 1.66
C TRP A 66 19.94 -11.86 2.82
N ASP A 67 19.33 -13.04 2.97
CA ASP A 67 18.46 -13.35 4.10
C ASP A 67 19.22 -13.31 5.43
N ASP A 68 20.48 -13.75 5.47
CA ASP A 68 21.32 -13.69 6.68
C ASP A 68 21.75 -12.25 6.99
N VAL A 69 22.06 -11.46 5.96
CA VAL A 69 22.38 -10.02 6.10
C VAL A 69 21.18 -9.28 6.69
N VAL A 70 19.98 -9.46 6.10
CA VAL A 70 18.77 -8.78 6.58
C VAL A 70 18.38 -9.26 7.97
N ARG A 71 18.43 -10.58 8.26
CA ARG A 71 18.17 -11.09 9.61
C ARG A 71 19.10 -10.50 10.66
N ALA A 72 20.39 -10.33 10.36
CA ALA A 72 21.34 -9.70 11.27
C ALA A 72 21.02 -8.21 11.50
N VAL A 73 20.63 -7.48 10.46
CA VAL A 73 20.22 -6.07 10.57
C VAL A 73 18.93 -5.95 11.38
N VAL A 74 17.94 -6.80 11.14
CA VAL A 74 16.69 -6.86 11.92
C VAL A 74 16.96 -7.14 13.40
N ALA A 75 17.80 -8.12 13.72
CA ALA A 75 18.16 -8.42 15.11
C ALA A 75 18.86 -7.24 15.81
N MET A 76 19.71 -6.51 15.08
CA MET A 76 20.32 -5.27 15.57
C MET A 76 19.26 -4.19 15.82
N VAL A 77 18.31 -4.01 14.89
CA VAL A 77 17.21 -3.05 15.04
C VAL A 77 16.37 -3.37 16.28
N GLU A 78 15.99 -4.64 16.48
CA GLU A 78 15.24 -5.09 17.65
C GLU A 78 16.01 -4.78 18.95
N SER A 79 17.31 -5.11 18.99
CA SER A 79 18.16 -4.83 20.15
C SER A 79 18.29 -3.33 20.47
N GLU A 80 18.34 -2.47 19.45
CA GLU A 80 18.40 -1.01 19.63
C GLU A 80 17.05 -0.45 20.09
N VAL A 81 15.94 -0.96 19.57
CA VAL A 81 14.58 -0.58 19.98
C VAL A 81 14.35 -0.96 21.45
N GLU A 82 14.69 -2.18 21.86
CA GLU A 82 14.60 -2.62 23.27
C GLU A 82 15.48 -1.77 24.20
N HIS A 83 16.68 -1.41 23.75
CA HIS A 83 17.55 -0.51 24.50
C HIS A 83 16.96 0.91 24.64
N ILE A 84 16.29 1.42 23.60
CA ILE A 84 15.57 2.71 23.66
C ILE A 84 14.41 2.61 24.67
N GLN A 85 13.61 1.55 24.63
CA GLN A 85 12.45 1.36 25.51
C GLN A 85 12.82 1.17 26.99
N SER A 86 13.88 0.38 27.26
CA SER A 86 14.35 0.12 28.63
C SER A 86 15.01 1.34 29.27
N SER A 87 15.53 2.29 28.46
CA SER A 87 16.12 3.53 28.95
C SER A 87 15.04 4.53 29.35
N LYS A 88 14.46 4.37 30.54
CA LYS A 88 13.48 5.32 31.16
C LYS A 88 13.99 6.76 31.35
N ARG A 89 15.20 7.12 30.90
CA ARG A 89 15.84 8.41 31.16
C ARG A 89 15.76 9.34 29.96
N LYS A 90 15.40 10.59 30.25
CA LYS A 90 15.41 11.81 29.42
C LYS A 90 16.76 12.10 28.73
N ALA A 91 17.32 11.17 27.96
CA ALA A 91 18.44 11.47 27.09
C ALA A 91 17.89 12.13 25.82
N ALA A 92 18.43 13.28 25.43
CA ALA A 92 18.02 14.04 24.24
C ALA A 92 18.51 13.44 22.89
N LYS A 93 18.82 12.14 22.84
CA LYS A 93 19.32 11.41 21.65
C LYS A 93 18.38 10.40 20.94
N PRO A 94 17.11 10.15 21.34
CA PRO A 94 16.23 9.19 20.67
C PRO A 94 16.06 9.42 19.16
N PRO A 95 15.85 10.64 18.65
CA PRO A 95 15.55 10.82 17.23
C PRO A 95 16.70 10.41 16.30
N ALA A 96 17.93 10.75 16.66
CA ALA A 96 19.11 10.42 15.85
C ALA A 96 19.42 8.92 15.88
N LEU A 97 19.32 8.29 17.06
CA LEU A 97 19.52 6.84 17.18
C LEU A 97 18.45 6.05 16.39
N ARG A 98 17.19 6.51 16.41
CA ARG A 98 16.11 5.91 15.61
C ARG A 98 16.39 5.99 14.11
N LYS A 99 16.82 7.17 13.63
CA LYS A 99 17.15 7.38 12.23
C LYS A 99 18.29 6.46 11.77
N ASP A 100 19.38 6.37 12.54
CA ASP A 100 20.52 5.50 12.20
C ASP A 100 20.11 4.02 12.06
N VAL A 101 19.24 3.55 12.96
CA VAL A 101 18.76 2.16 12.99
C VAL A 101 17.85 1.87 11.79
N LEU A 102 16.97 2.80 11.45
CA LEU A 102 16.08 2.67 10.29
C LEU A 102 16.81 2.81 8.96
N ASP A 103 17.80 3.72 8.88
CA ASP A 103 18.65 3.87 7.71
C ASP A 103 19.48 2.59 7.47
N ALA A 104 19.84 1.85 8.53
CA ALA A 104 20.47 0.54 8.41
C ALA A 104 19.58 -0.47 7.68
N LEU A 105 18.33 -0.62 8.14
CA LEU A 105 17.35 -1.51 7.53
C LEU A 105 17.03 -1.08 6.09
N LYS A 106 16.82 0.22 5.88
CA LYS A 106 16.60 0.81 4.56
C LYS A 106 17.73 0.47 3.59
N ASN A 107 18.98 0.67 4.00
CA ASN A 107 20.14 0.42 3.16
C ASN A 107 20.29 -1.07 2.86
N ALA A 108 20.08 -1.95 3.85
CA ALA A 108 20.13 -3.39 3.64
C ALA A 108 19.07 -3.85 2.63
N LEU A 109 17.82 -3.40 2.77
CA LEU A 109 16.75 -3.70 1.81
C LEU A 109 17.07 -3.14 0.43
N LYS A 110 17.50 -1.87 0.35
CA LYS A 110 17.85 -1.22 -0.91
C LYS A 110 18.96 -1.96 -1.66
N ILE A 111 20.02 -2.37 -0.98
CA ILE A 111 21.15 -3.06 -1.62
C ILE A 111 20.73 -4.48 -2.05
N ALA A 112 19.97 -5.20 -1.21
CA ALA A 112 19.45 -6.52 -1.56
C ALA A 112 18.57 -6.49 -2.82
N GLU A 113 17.71 -5.48 -2.95
CA GLU A 113 16.74 -5.37 -4.05
C GLU A 113 17.28 -4.70 -5.32
N GLN A 114 18.43 -4.03 -5.26
CA GLN A 114 19.01 -3.33 -6.42
C GLN A 114 19.21 -4.22 -7.66
N ARG A 115 19.33 -5.53 -7.45
CA ARG A 115 19.61 -6.52 -8.50
C ARG A 115 18.50 -7.56 -8.64
N GLY A 116 17.28 -7.19 -8.23
CA GLY A 116 16.08 -8.02 -8.23
C GLY A 116 15.76 -8.62 -6.86
N PRO A 117 14.65 -9.35 -6.73
CA PRO A 117 14.23 -9.94 -5.45
C PRO A 117 15.22 -11.01 -4.99
N ARG A 118 15.67 -10.90 -3.73
CA ARG A 118 16.65 -11.79 -3.09
C ARG A 118 16.24 -12.28 -1.70
N LEU A 119 15.19 -11.74 -1.09
CA LEU A 119 14.80 -11.98 0.31
C LEU A 119 13.73 -13.07 0.50
N PHE A 120 13.70 -14.06 -0.39
CA PHE A 120 12.60 -15.03 -0.41
C PHE A 120 12.54 -15.94 0.82
N LEU A 121 13.65 -16.17 1.54
CA LEU A 121 13.66 -17.05 2.71
C LEU A 121 13.35 -16.31 4.01
N SER A 122 13.67 -15.01 4.06
CA SER A 122 13.48 -14.15 5.23
C SER A 122 12.17 -13.38 5.22
N ILE A 123 11.42 -13.37 4.11
CA ILE A 123 10.23 -12.53 3.99
C ILE A 123 9.16 -12.83 5.06
N LYS A 124 9.02 -14.08 5.50
CA LYS A 124 8.10 -14.45 6.59
C LYS A 124 8.54 -13.84 7.92
N ASP A 125 9.81 -13.94 8.25
CA ASP A 125 10.38 -13.36 9.47
C ASP A 125 10.32 -11.83 9.43
N LEU A 126 10.60 -11.26 8.25
CA LEU A 126 10.57 -9.83 8.01
C LEU A 126 9.15 -9.27 8.15
N THR A 127 8.16 -9.88 7.51
CA THR A 127 6.75 -9.45 7.62
C THR A 127 6.24 -9.56 9.06
N GLN A 128 6.62 -10.60 9.80
CA GLN A 128 6.33 -10.71 11.23
C GLN A 128 7.03 -9.62 12.05
N HIS A 129 8.27 -9.25 11.71
CA HIS A 129 8.95 -8.12 12.34
C HIS A 129 8.22 -6.79 12.07
N PHE A 130 7.80 -6.52 10.83
CA PHE A 130 7.01 -5.31 10.50
C PHE A 130 5.71 -5.23 11.31
N VAL A 131 4.94 -6.33 11.39
CA VAL A 131 3.72 -6.38 12.22
C VAL A 131 4.05 -6.11 13.69
N ARG A 132 5.06 -6.77 14.25
CA ARG A 132 5.47 -6.52 15.64
C ARG A 132 5.84 -5.06 15.88
N MET A 133 6.55 -4.42 14.95
CA MET A 133 6.98 -3.02 15.10
C MET A 133 5.84 -2.01 14.88
N LEU A 134 4.87 -2.32 14.02
CA LEU A 134 3.76 -1.42 13.69
C LEU A 134 2.56 -1.57 14.64
N CYS A 135 2.28 -2.77 15.12
CA CYS A 135 1.10 -3.06 15.96
C CYS A 135 1.33 -2.83 17.46
N GLN A 136 2.54 -2.46 17.89
CA GLN A 136 2.82 -2.19 19.30
C GLN A 136 2.14 -0.89 19.75
N SER A 137 1.25 -0.98 20.74
CA SER A 137 0.35 0.09 21.18
C SER A 137 1.00 1.20 22.02
N ASP A 138 2.34 1.26 22.10
CA ASP A 138 3.04 2.21 22.95
C ASP A 138 3.21 3.57 22.26
N ALA A 139 2.79 4.65 22.93
CA ALA A 139 2.95 6.04 22.46
C ALA A 139 4.42 6.40 22.14
N GLN A 140 5.39 5.66 22.70
CA GLN A 140 6.82 5.81 22.39
C GLN A 140 7.20 5.35 20.96
N GLN A 141 6.34 4.60 20.26
CA GLN A 141 6.63 4.00 18.95
C GLN A 141 5.95 4.65 17.74
N GLN A 142 5.03 5.57 17.97
CA GLN A 142 4.56 6.53 16.95
C GLN A 142 5.68 7.08 16.04
N PRO A 143 6.91 7.36 16.54
CA PRO A 143 8.01 7.86 15.71
C PRO A 143 8.70 6.83 14.81
N PHE A 144 8.27 5.56 14.81
CA PHE A 144 8.72 4.53 13.87
C PHE A 144 7.65 4.21 12.84
N LEU A 145 6.39 4.55 13.12
CA LEU A 145 5.24 4.23 12.28
C LEU A 145 5.42 4.76 10.87
N LYS A 146 5.82 6.03 10.72
CA LYS A 146 6.06 6.64 9.41
C LYS A 146 7.16 5.92 8.64
N GLU A 147 8.30 5.67 9.28
CA GLU A 147 9.47 5.12 8.61
C GLU A 147 9.28 3.65 8.23
N TYR A 148 8.64 2.84 9.09
CA TYR A 148 8.26 1.47 8.71
C TYR A 148 7.17 1.47 7.64
N SER A 149 6.22 2.41 7.66
CA SER A 149 5.23 2.59 6.58
C SER A 149 5.92 2.87 5.24
N ASP A 150 6.90 3.78 5.24
CA ASP A 150 7.68 4.14 4.06
C ASP A 150 8.49 2.92 3.56
N LEU A 151 9.18 2.20 4.45
CA LEU A 151 9.92 0.98 4.08
C LEU A 151 9.03 -0.09 3.47
N LEU A 152 7.84 -0.29 4.06
CA LEU A 152 6.86 -1.24 3.59
C LEU A 152 6.39 -0.89 2.17
N CYS A 153 6.04 0.38 1.95
CA CYS A 153 5.55 0.88 0.65
C CYS A 153 6.63 0.98 -0.42
N ASP A 154 7.90 1.13 -0.05
CA ASP A 154 9.00 1.37 -1.01
C ASP A 154 9.74 0.07 -1.39
N TYR A 155 9.86 -0.90 -0.47
CA TYR A 155 10.75 -2.05 -0.67
C TYR A 155 10.07 -3.42 -0.54
N ILE A 156 8.94 -3.52 0.16
CA ILE A 156 8.30 -4.81 0.43
C ILE A 156 7.08 -5.02 -0.48
N LEU A 157 6.07 -4.15 -0.34
CA LEU A 157 4.80 -4.28 -1.08
C LEU A 157 4.96 -4.18 -2.60
N PRO A 158 5.83 -3.32 -3.16
CA PRO A 158 6.00 -3.22 -4.62
C PRO A 158 6.60 -4.46 -5.28
N VAL A 159 7.08 -5.45 -4.52
CA VAL A 159 7.70 -6.66 -5.03
C VAL A 159 6.69 -7.80 -4.98
N PRO A 160 6.04 -8.19 -6.11
CA PRO A 160 4.91 -9.14 -6.08
C PRO A 160 5.28 -10.50 -5.50
N SER A 161 6.52 -10.96 -5.74
CA SER A 161 7.01 -12.23 -5.21
C SER A 161 7.08 -12.25 -3.69
N TYR A 162 7.29 -11.10 -3.04
CA TYR A 162 7.28 -11.00 -1.57
C TYR A 162 5.87 -11.05 -1.02
N CYS A 163 4.95 -10.35 -1.66
CA CYS A 163 3.53 -10.39 -1.31
C CYS A 163 2.99 -11.83 -1.39
N GLN A 164 3.33 -12.58 -2.44
CA GLN A 164 2.93 -13.99 -2.59
C GLN A 164 3.47 -14.93 -1.50
N LEU A 165 4.63 -14.60 -0.91
CA LEU A 165 5.26 -15.42 0.13
C LEU A 165 4.88 -14.99 1.56
N ALA A 166 4.37 -13.77 1.72
CA ALA A 166 3.85 -13.24 2.97
C ALA A 166 2.55 -13.96 3.38
N SER A 167 2.28 -14.03 4.69
CA SER A 167 1.03 -14.62 5.18
C SER A 167 -0.17 -13.71 4.87
N SER A 168 -1.37 -14.28 4.74
CA SER A 168 -2.59 -13.46 4.63
C SER A 168 -2.82 -12.61 5.88
N SER A 169 -2.48 -13.15 7.05
CA SER A 169 -2.59 -12.47 8.34
C SER A 169 -1.79 -11.16 8.39
N PHE A 170 -0.61 -11.12 7.76
CA PHE A 170 0.22 -9.92 7.67
C PHE A 170 -0.56 -8.74 7.04
N PHE A 171 -1.25 -8.99 5.93
CA PHE A 171 -2.04 -7.96 5.26
C PHE A 171 -3.31 -7.62 6.05
N GLU A 172 -4.02 -8.64 6.56
CA GLU A 172 -5.28 -8.45 7.29
C GLU A 172 -5.07 -7.62 8.57
N GLU A 173 -4.02 -7.91 9.33
CA GLU A 173 -3.66 -7.20 10.56
C GLU A 173 -3.29 -5.74 10.27
N LEU A 174 -2.45 -5.50 9.26
CA LEU A 174 -2.06 -4.14 8.90
C LEU A 174 -3.21 -3.35 8.27
N LEU A 175 -4.06 -3.95 7.43
CA LEU A 175 -5.25 -3.29 6.89
C LEU A 175 -6.22 -2.90 8.00
N ALA A 176 -6.42 -3.75 9.02
CA ALA A 176 -7.21 -3.41 10.18
C ALA A 176 -6.60 -2.22 10.95
N LEU A 177 -5.29 -2.31 11.26
CA LEU A 177 -4.56 -1.27 11.99
C LEU A 177 -4.62 0.10 11.29
N TYR A 178 -4.24 0.17 10.01
CA TYR A 178 -4.26 1.42 9.26
C TYR A 178 -5.69 1.92 9.02
N GLY A 179 -6.67 1.02 8.91
CA GLY A 179 -8.08 1.39 8.87
C GLY A 179 -8.53 2.11 10.14
N GLU A 180 -8.13 1.62 11.31
CA GLU A 180 -8.39 2.29 12.60
C GLU A 180 -7.67 3.62 12.72
N TYR A 181 -6.40 3.71 12.30
CA TYR A 181 -5.64 4.97 12.28
C TYR A 181 -6.29 6.02 11.38
N LEU A 182 -6.76 5.61 10.20
CA LEU A 182 -7.50 6.49 9.29
C LEU A 182 -8.81 7.00 9.91
N LEU A 183 -9.54 6.16 10.63
CA LEU A 183 -10.80 6.52 11.29
C LEU A 183 -10.64 7.25 12.63
N SER A 184 -9.42 7.37 13.15
CA SER A 184 -9.13 8.07 14.41
C SER A 184 -8.30 9.35 14.22
N THR A 185 -7.65 9.50 13.06
CA THR A 185 -6.78 10.65 12.76
C THR A 185 -7.48 11.61 11.79
N PRO A 186 -7.62 12.91 12.10
CA PRO A 186 -8.24 13.88 11.20
C PRO A 186 -7.69 13.83 9.77
N SER A 187 -8.56 13.97 8.77
CA SER A 187 -8.21 13.94 7.34
C SER A 187 -7.19 15.00 6.93
N SER A 188 -7.11 16.10 7.69
CA SER A 188 -6.19 17.22 7.50
C SER A 188 -4.78 16.98 8.05
N ALA A 189 -4.59 15.95 8.87
CA ALA A 189 -3.30 15.61 9.46
C ALA A 189 -2.30 15.09 8.40
N ILE A 190 -1.01 15.34 8.62
CA ILE A 190 0.05 14.87 7.71
C ILE A 190 0.15 13.34 7.76
N GLU A 191 -0.02 12.79 8.96
CA GLU A 191 -0.02 11.37 9.28
C GLU A 191 -1.11 10.62 8.50
N HIS A 192 -2.27 11.24 8.33
CA HIS A 192 -3.37 10.67 7.57
C HIS A 192 -2.97 10.35 6.12
N GLN A 193 -2.11 11.15 5.48
CA GLN A 193 -1.61 10.87 4.13
C GLN A 193 -0.74 9.61 4.09
N ILE A 194 0.09 9.41 5.12
CA ILE A 194 0.94 8.22 5.26
C ILE A 194 0.07 6.98 5.46
N TYR A 195 -0.94 7.07 6.31
CA TYR A 195 -1.87 5.96 6.54
C TYR A 195 -2.67 5.62 5.28
N ALA A 196 -3.16 6.63 4.56
CA ALA A 196 -3.87 6.46 3.31
C ALA A 196 -3.01 5.77 2.23
N ARG A 197 -1.75 6.20 2.08
CA ARG A 197 -0.78 5.59 1.18
C ARG A 197 -0.53 4.14 1.54
N THR A 198 -0.29 3.86 2.82
CA THR A 198 0.05 2.52 3.28
C THR A 198 -1.13 1.56 3.13
N TYR A 199 -2.33 2.02 3.50
CA TYR A 199 -3.57 1.27 3.30
C TYR A 199 -3.81 0.95 1.81
N HIS A 200 -3.63 1.94 0.93
CA HIS A 200 -3.72 1.74 -0.51
C HIS A 200 -2.71 0.72 -1.03
N CYS A 201 -1.44 0.82 -0.63
CA CYS A 201 -0.40 -0.13 -1.03
C CYS A 201 -0.72 -1.55 -0.54
N LEU A 202 -1.15 -1.71 0.71
CA LEU A 202 -1.54 -3.00 1.28
C LEU A 202 -2.69 -3.63 0.50
N LEU A 203 -3.74 -2.86 0.21
CA LEU A 203 -4.91 -3.35 -0.50
C LEU A 203 -4.59 -3.73 -1.95
N THR A 204 -3.79 -2.92 -2.64
CA THR A 204 -3.44 -3.12 -4.06
C THR A 204 -2.44 -4.24 -4.30
N HIS A 205 -1.62 -4.57 -3.31
CA HIS A 205 -0.62 -5.64 -3.41
C HIS A 205 -1.00 -6.90 -2.61
N TYR A 206 -2.21 -6.95 -2.06
CA TYR A 206 -2.69 -8.13 -1.35
C TYR A 206 -2.83 -9.30 -2.35
N PRO A 207 -2.12 -10.44 -2.16
CA PRO A 207 -2.08 -11.50 -3.18
C PRO A 207 -3.35 -12.36 -3.23
N MET A 208 -4.27 -12.18 -2.27
CA MET A 208 -5.49 -13.00 -2.14
C MET A 208 -6.70 -12.29 -2.74
N GLU A 209 -7.74 -13.07 -3.06
CA GLU A 209 -9.02 -12.52 -3.51
C GLU A 209 -9.63 -11.60 -2.45
N LEU A 210 -10.09 -10.42 -2.87
CA LEU A 210 -10.69 -9.43 -1.99
C LEU A 210 -12.18 -9.66 -1.71
N ALA A 211 -12.86 -10.42 -2.58
CA ALA A 211 -14.31 -10.65 -2.50
C ALA A 211 -14.77 -11.20 -1.12
N PRO A 212 -14.10 -12.20 -0.51
CA PRO A 212 -14.48 -12.71 0.81
C PRO A 212 -14.47 -11.65 1.92
N PHE A 213 -13.64 -10.60 1.76
CA PHE A 213 -13.49 -9.52 2.74
C PHE A 213 -14.29 -8.27 2.38
N PHE A 214 -15.03 -8.28 1.28
CA PHE A 214 -15.73 -7.11 0.75
C PHE A 214 -16.66 -6.46 1.78
N THR A 215 -17.34 -7.23 2.62
CA THR A 215 -18.20 -6.70 3.70
C THR A 215 -17.43 -5.78 4.66
N LYS A 216 -16.20 -6.14 5.04
CA LYS A 216 -15.36 -5.34 5.94
C LYS A 216 -14.92 -4.05 5.25
N PHE A 217 -14.46 -4.15 4.01
CA PHE A 217 -14.06 -2.99 3.22
C PHE A 217 -15.22 -2.05 2.91
N TYR A 218 -16.41 -2.58 2.62
CA TYR A 218 -17.63 -1.82 2.44
C TYR A 218 -17.91 -0.94 3.66
N ALA A 219 -17.92 -1.56 4.85
CA ALA A 219 -18.18 -0.84 6.09
C ALA A 219 -17.12 0.25 6.34
N PHE A 220 -15.85 -0.08 6.13
CA PHE A 220 -14.73 0.88 6.26
C PHE A 220 -14.89 2.07 5.31
N PHE A 221 -14.98 1.85 3.99
CA PHE A 221 -15.03 2.94 3.02
C PHE A 221 -16.30 3.77 3.15
N LYS A 222 -17.45 3.14 3.42
CA LYS A 222 -18.70 3.85 3.70
C LYS A 222 -18.53 4.77 4.90
N LYS A 223 -18.04 4.24 6.02
CA LYS A 223 -17.81 5.02 7.25
C LYS A 223 -16.82 6.15 7.01
N TYR A 224 -15.68 5.85 6.39
CA TYR A 224 -14.64 6.84 6.10
C TYR A 224 -15.18 8.00 5.26
N PHE A 225 -15.78 7.73 4.10
CA PHE A 225 -16.24 8.78 3.19
C PHE A 225 -17.55 9.47 3.63
N SER A 226 -18.36 8.83 4.48
CA SER A 226 -19.64 9.42 4.92
C SER A 226 -19.51 10.20 6.22
N GLU A 227 -18.71 9.72 7.18
CA GLU A 227 -18.75 10.18 8.57
C GLU A 227 -17.44 10.85 9.03
N HIS A 228 -16.30 10.41 8.50
CA HIS A 228 -15.00 10.75 9.08
C HIS A 228 -14.30 11.96 8.43
N MET A 229 -14.75 12.36 7.24
CA MET A 229 -14.13 13.46 6.51
C MET A 229 -14.40 14.84 7.13
N GLU A 230 -13.55 15.26 8.07
CA GLU A 230 -13.44 16.66 8.50
C GLU A 230 -13.00 17.55 7.32
N ASP A 231 -13.46 18.81 7.30
CA ASP A 231 -13.10 19.86 6.31
C ASP A 231 -13.37 19.56 4.82
N ASN A 232 -14.20 18.56 4.49
CA ASN A 232 -14.58 18.25 3.10
C ASN A 232 -13.41 17.88 2.16
N LYS A 233 -12.27 17.39 2.67
CA LYS A 233 -11.09 17.01 1.86
C LYS A 233 -10.86 15.49 1.85
N PRO A 234 -11.42 14.73 0.88
CA PRO A 234 -11.10 13.32 0.73
C PRO A 234 -9.65 13.11 0.34
N SER A 235 -9.07 12.02 0.82
CA SER A 235 -7.82 11.51 0.29
C SER A 235 -8.04 10.90 -1.10
N ALA A 236 -7.43 11.50 -2.13
CA ALA A 236 -7.39 10.92 -3.48
C ALA A 236 -6.82 9.50 -3.47
N THR A 237 -5.85 9.23 -2.59
CA THR A 237 -5.25 7.92 -2.41
C THR A 237 -6.24 6.88 -1.88
N LEU A 238 -7.12 7.25 -0.95
CA LEU A 238 -8.16 6.33 -0.48
C LEU A 238 -9.28 6.15 -1.50
N LEU A 239 -9.58 7.17 -2.31
CA LEU A 239 -10.53 7.01 -3.41
C LEU A 239 -9.95 6.07 -4.49
N SER A 240 -8.65 6.15 -4.76
CA SER A 240 -7.94 5.17 -5.58
C SER A 240 -8.05 3.75 -5.00
N ALA A 241 -7.95 3.60 -3.67
CA ALA A 241 -8.07 2.30 -3.00
C ALA A 241 -9.49 1.73 -3.13
N LEU A 242 -10.51 2.58 -2.98
CA LEU A 242 -11.91 2.22 -3.20
C LEU A 242 -12.13 1.81 -4.66
N ASN A 243 -11.61 2.57 -5.62
CA ASN A 243 -11.73 2.27 -7.04
C ASN A 243 -11.10 0.90 -7.38
N TYR A 244 -9.92 0.61 -6.82
CA TYR A 244 -9.27 -0.69 -6.97
C TYR A 244 -10.14 -1.83 -6.40
N LEU A 245 -10.70 -1.67 -5.20
CA LEU A 245 -11.59 -2.66 -4.59
C LEU A 245 -12.82 -2.91 -5.47
N LEU A 246 -13.50 -1.85 -5.91
CA LEU A 246 -14.71 -1.94 -6.74
C LEU A 246 -14.43 -2.63 -8.06
N GLN A 247 -13.29 -2.35 -8.68
CA GLN A 247 -12.86 -2.99 -9.91
C GLN A 247 -12.54 -4.47 -9.70
N THR A 248 -11.80 -4.79 -8.63
CA THR A 248 -11.34 -6.16 -8.33
C THR A 248 -12.51 -7.07 -7.93
N CYS A 249 -13.47 -6.55 -7.18
CA CYS A 249 -14.64 -7.31 -6.73
C CYS A 249 -15.86 -7.13 -7.64
N ALA A 250 -15.70 -6.56 -8.84
CA ALA A 250 -16.82 -6.24 -9.73
C ALA A 250 -17.65 -7.46 -10.14
N MET A 251 -16.98 -8.60 -10.36
CA MET A 251 -17.61 -9.83 -10.82
C MET A 251 -18.31 -10.57 -9.68
N ASP A 252 -17.63 -10.72 -8.54
CA ASP A 252 -18.13 -11.50 -7.42
C ASP A 252 -19.13 -10.72 -6.56
N GLU A 253 -18.91 -9.41 -6.42
CA GLU A 253 -19.64 -8.53 -5.50
C GLU A 253 -20.34 -7.37 -6.18
N GLY A 254 -20.62 -7.49 -7.48
CA GLY A 254 -21.14 -6.41 -8.31
C GLY A 254 -22.38 -5.71 -7.72
N SER A 255 -23.31 -6.44 -7.10
CA SER A 255 -24.50 -5.83 -6.46
C SER A 255 -24.15 -4.95 -5.27
N ARG A 256 -23.23 -5.41 -4.40
CA ARG A 256 -22.78 -4.66 -3.23
C ARG A 256 -21.83 -3.54 -3.61
N ALA A 257 -21.01 -3.73 -4.65
CA ALA A 257 -20.16 -2.69 -5.24
C ALA A 257 -20.98 -1.53 -5.84
N ARG A 258 -22.07 -1.85 -6.55
CA ARG A 258 -23.06 -0.86 -7.02
C ARG A 258 -23.72 -0.11 -5.86
N GLN A 259 -24.13 -0.84 -4.82
CA GLN A 259 -24.76 -0.24 -3.65
C GLN A 259 -23.83 0.76 -2.96
N LEU A 260 -22.58 0.35 -2.69
CA LEU A 260 -21.57 1.22 -2.08
C LEU A 260 -21.36 2.48 -2.90
N GLY A 261 -21.26 2.32 -4.22
CA GLY A 261 -21.10 3.43 -5.14
C GLY A 261 -22.25 4.42 -5.07
N THR A 262 -23.47 3.91 -5.21
CA THR A 262 -24.71 4.71 -5.16
C THR A 262 -24.80 5.52 -3.86
N GLU A 263 -24.43 4.92 -2.73
CA GLU A 263 -24.42 5.59 -1.43
C GLU A 263 -23.38 6.73 -1.34
N LEU A 264 -22.31 6.68 -2.15
CA LEU A 264 -21.20 7.65 -2.15
C LEU A 264 -21.26 8.67 -3.30
N HIS A 265 -22.17 8.54 -4.28
CA HIS A 265 -22.27 9.44 -5.44
C HIS A 265 -22.39 10.92 -5.05
N ALA A 266 -23.39 11.24 -4.22
CA ALA A 266 -23.64 12.62 -3.77
C ALA A 266 -22.46 13.18 -2.98
N THR A 267 -21.80 12.32 -2.20
CA THR A 267 -20.59 12.62 -1.45
C THR A 267 -19.48 13.07 -2.39
N PHE A 268 -19.20 12.37 -3.49
CA PHE A 268 -18.12 12.76 -4.39
C PHE A 268 -18.48 13.95 -5.29
N LEU A 269 -19.71 14.08 -5.78
CA LEU A 269 -20.11 15.24 -6.59
C LEU A 269 -20.03 16.55 -5.82
N LYS A 270 -20.47 16.58 -4.55
CA LYS A 270 -20.35 17.77 -3.68
C LYS A 270 -18.90 18.26 -3.53
N ARG A 271 -17.92 17.43 -3.88
CA ARG A 271 -16.49 17.66 -3.68
C ARG A 271 -15.74 17.90 -4.98
N TRP A 272 -16.45 18.00 -6.10
CA TRP A 272 -15.88 18.32 -7.40
C TRP A 272 -15.16 19.68 -7.40
N ASP A 273 -15.68 20.69 -6.69
CA ASP A 273 -15.14 22.06 -6.65
C ASP A 273 -13.80 22.18 -5.86
N THR A 274 -13.12 21.06 -5.62
CA THR A 274 -11.78 21.02 -5.06
C THR A 274 -10.71 21.49 -6.05
N ARG A 275 -9.62 22.07 -5.56
CA ARG A 275 -8.41 22.36 -6.34
C ARG A 275 -7.51 21.14 -6.55
N GLN A 276 -7.83 20.00 -5.94
CA GLN A 276 -7.02 18.79 -6.01
C GLN A 276 -7.28 18.01 -7.30
N GLN A 277 -6.38 18.14 -8.29
CA GLN A 277 -6.55 17.50 -9.60
C GLN A 277 -6.57 15.96 -9.52
N LEU A 278 -5.69 15.37 -8.72
CA LEU A 278 -5.67 13.92 -8.50
C LEU A 278 -6.99 13.40 -7.93
N LEU A 279 -7.65 14.18 -7.06
CA LEU A 279 -8.94 13.80 -6.52
C LEU A 279 -10.03 13.83 -7.62
N LYS A 280 -10.03 14.85 -8.48
CA LYS A 280 -10.95 14.93 -9.63
C LYS A 280 -10.79 13.74 -10.57
N GLU A 281 -9.56 13.34 -10.88
CA GLU A 281 -9.27 12.15 -11.69
C GLU A 281 -9.84 10.87 -11.05
N GLN A 282 -9.65 10.70 -9.75
CA GLN A 282 -10.18 9.54 -9.03
C GLN A 282 -11.71 9.54 -8.91
N ILE A 283 -12.35 10.72 -8.82
CA ILE A 283 -13.81 10.87 -8.88
C ILE A 283 -14.33 10.45 -10.25
N VAL A 284 -13.68 10.90 -11.33
CA VAL A 284 -14.05 10.51 -12.70
C VAL A 284 -13.90 9.00 -12.89
N TYR A 285 -12.81 8.42 -12.41
CA TYR A 285 -12.59 6.97 -12.48
C TYR A 285 -13.66 6.19 -11.71
N PHE A 286 -14.00 6.65 -10.50
CA PHE A 286 -15.07 6.09 -9.68
C PHE A 286 -16.41 6.05 -10.41
N PHE A 287 -16.84 7.18 -11.00
CA PHE A 287 -18.12 7.23 -11.73
C PHE A 287 -18.12 6.38 -13.00
N ARG A 288 -16.98 6.26 -13.68
CA ARG A 288 -16.82 5.34 -14.82
C ARG A 288 -16.97 3.88 -14.38
N LEU A 289 -16.36 3.50 -13.25
CA LEU A 289 -16.51 2.15 -12.69
C LEU A 289 -17.96 1.87 -12.31
N GLN A 290 -18.64 2.83 -11.67
CA GLN A 290 -20.07 2.69 -11.34
C GLN A 290 -20.92 2.50 -12.58
N LEU A 291 -20.64 3.23 -13.66
CA LEU A 291 -21.34 3.02 -14.92
C LEU A 291 -21.18 1.58 -15.44
N LEU A 292 -19.95 1.07 -15.45
CA LEU A 292 -19.67 -0.31 -15.88
C LEU A 292 -20.38 -1.33 -14.99
N LEU A 293 -20.38 -1.12 -13.67
CA LEU A 293 -21.04 -2.01 -12.72
C LEU A 293 -22.57 -2.02 -12.88
N HIS A 294 -23.15 -0.90 -13.31
CA HIS A 294 -24.59 -0.74 -13.53
C HIS A 294 -25.06 -1.17 -14.92
N THR A 295 -24.16 -1.64 -15.79
CA THR A 295 -24.50 -2.00 -17.17
C THR A 295 -24.11 -3.43 -17.51
N SER A 296 -24.99 -4.10 -18.25
CA SER A 296 -24.75 -5.43 -18.77
C SER A 296 -23.71 -5.35 -19.88
N PHE A 297 -23.15 -6.51 -20.23
CA PHE A 297 -22.27 -6.63 -21.39
C PHE A 297 -22.94 -6.18 -22.71
N THR A 298 -24.27 -6.21 -22.77
CA THR A 298 -25.09 -5.75 -23.92
C THR A 298 -25.48 -4.28 -23.83
N GLY A 299 -24.98 -3.53 -22.84
CA GLY A 299 -25.31 -2.13 -22.62
C GLY A 299 -26.67 -1.88 -21.97
N LYS A 300 -27.37 -2.92 -21.51
CA LYS A 300 -28.63 -2.78 -20.77
C LYS A 300 -28.33 -2.44 -19.32
N ILE A 301 -29.03 -1.48 -18.75
CA ILE A 301 -28.89 -1.15 -17.34
C ILE A 301 -29.35 -2.35 -16.50
N LEU A 302 -28.48 -2.83 -15.60
CA LEU A 302 -28.76 -3.97 -14.76
C LEU A 302 -29.80 -3.59 -13.70
N SER A 303 -31.06 -3.97 -13.93
CA SER A 303 -32.11 -3.91 -12.91
C SER A 303 -31.79 -4.91 -11.80
N THR A 304 -31.39 -4.41 -10.63
CA THR A 304 -31.50 -5.21 -9.41
C THR A 304 -32.99 -5.34 -9.14
N ALA A 305 -33.52 -6.57 -9.14
CA ALA A 305 -34.94 -6.98 -9.14
C ALA A 305 -35.82 -6.48 -7.97
N ASN A 306 -35.46 -5.39 -7.31
CA ASN A 306 -36.25 -4.71 -6.29
C ASN A 306 -36.84 -3.41 -6.90
N PRO A 307 -38.17 -3.29 -7.04
CA PRO A 307 -38.83 -2.10 -7.62
C PRO A 307 -38.45 -0.78 -6.92
N ALA A 308 -38.10 -0.82 -5.63
CA ALA A 308 -37.62 0.35 -4.89
C ALA A 308 -36.19 0.81 -5.31
N VAL A 309 -35.41 -0.08 -5.94
CA VAL A 309 -34.08 0.20 -6.48
C VAL A 309 -34.15 0.56 -7.96
N GLU A 310 -35.23 0.21 -8.67
CA GLU A 310 -35.48 0.65 -10.04
C GLU A 310 -35.62 2.18 -10.15
N ALA A 311 -36.25 2.81 -9.15
CA ALA A 311 -36.23 4.27 -8.98
C ALA A 311 -34.80 4.82 -8.72
N ARG A 312 -33.89 4.01 -8.16
CA ARG A 312 -32.46 4.34 -7.97
C ARG A 312 -31.59 4.04 -9.21
N LEU A 313 -32.12 3.41 -10.25
CA LEU A 313 -31.36 3.19 -11.51
C LEU A 313 -31.35 4.45 -12.38
N HIS A 314 -32.46 5.19 -12.43
CA HIS A 314 -32.46 6.55 -12.98
C HIS A 314 -31.53 7.48 -12.19
N TYR A 315 -31.48 7.32 -10.88
CA TYR A 315 -30.61 8.07 -9.98
C TYR A 315 -29.13 7.99 -10.40
N GLY A 316 -28.60 6.81 -10.75
CA GLY A 316 -27.19 6.67 -11.19
C GLY A 316 -26.83 7.45 -12.47
N ILE A 317 -27.76 7.55 -13.42
CA ILE A 317 -27.57 8.32 -14.67
C ILE A 317 -27.56 9.82 -14.38
N ASP A 318 -28.42 10.29 -13.47
CA ASP A 318 -28.50 11.72 -13.11
C ASP A 318 -27.18 12.24 -12.51
N TYR A 319 -26.48 11.41 -11.73
CA TYR A 319 -25.15 11.76 -11.21
C TYR A 319 -24.09 11.86 -12.32
N LEU A 320 -24.22 11.07 -13.38
CA LEU A 320 -23.30 11.10 -14.52
C LEU A 320 -23.54 12.31 -15.40
N ASP A 321 -24.81 12.68 -15.62
CA ASP A 321 -25.14 13.94 -16.28
C ASP A 321 -24.59 15.13 -15.48
N THR A 322 -24.77 15.12 -14.15
CA THR A 322 -24.22 16.16 -13.26
C THR A 322 -22.70 16.20 -13.31
N LEU A 323 -22.02 15.04 -13.27
CA LEU A 323 -20.56 14.97 -13.40
C LEU A 323 -20.10 15.50 -14.75
N PHE A 324 -20.80 15.14 -15.83
CA PHE A 324 -20.48 15.58 -17.18
C PHE A 324 -20.57 17.11 -17.30
N ASP A 325 -21.63 17.71 -16.75
CA ASP A 325 -21.80 19.16 -16.71
C ASP A 325 -20.70 19.84 -15.89
N LEU A 326 -20.34 19.27 -14.74
CA LEU A 326 -19.26 19.77 -13.88
C LEU A 326 -17.90 19.72 -14.58
N VAL A 327 -17.59 18.63 -15.28
CA VAL A 327 -16.35 18.49 -16.05
C VAL A 327 -16.34 19.47 -17.22
N THR A 328 -17.44 19.59 -17.96
CA THR A 328 -17.57 20.52 -19.10
C THR A 328 -17.30 21.96 -18.66
N LYS A 329 -17.93 22.40 -17.56
CA LYS A 329 -17.70 23.73 -16.95
C LYS A 329 -16.24 23.93 -16.53
N GLU A 330 -15.60 22.90 -15.97
CA GLU A 330 -14.19 22.98 -15.55
C GLU A 330 -13.25 23.14 -16.76
N LEU A 331 -13.56 22.48 -17.87
CA LEU A 331 -12.79 22.57 -19.11
C LEU A 331 -12.93 23.94 -19.78
N GLU A 332 -14.14 24.47 -19.82
CA GLU A 332 -14.43 25.83 -20.29
C GLU A 332 -13.65 26.86 -19.47
N ARG A 333 -13.52 26.66 -18.15
CA ARG A 333 -12.71 27.51 -17.25
C ARG A 333 -11.20 27.32 -17.44
N SER A 334 -10.74 26.14 -17.84
CA SER A 334 -9.32 25.76 -17.86
C SER A 334 -8.63 25.91 -19.24
N ALA A 335 -9.28 26.53 -20.21
CA ALA A 335 -8.74 26.92 -21.53
C ALA A 335 -7.71 25.93 -22.14
N GLY A 336 -8.09 24.64 -22.26
CA GLY A 336 -7.38 23.67 -23.11
C GLY A 336 -6.40 22.70 -22.44
N GLN A 337 -6.23 22.69 -21.12
CA GLN A 337 -5.26 21.78 -20.46
C GLN A 337 -5.78 20.40 -20.04
N ALA A 338 -7.10 20.12 -20.06
CA ALA A 338 -7.68 18.88 -19.53
C ALA A 338 -8.19 17.88 -20.62
N TYR A 339 -7.40 17.70 -21.68
CA TYR A 339 -7.73 16.80 -22.80
C TYR A 339 -7.88 15.31 -22.38
N GLN A 340 -7.13 14.86 -21.37
CA GLN A 340 -7.17 13.47 -20.90
C GLN A 340 -8.48 13.12 -20.17
N LEU A 341 -9.00 14.02 -19.33
CA LEU A 341 -10.28 13.83 -18.62
C LEU A 341 -11.46 13.72 -19.61
N LEU A 342 -11.45 14.53 -20.68
CA LEU A 342 -12.44 14.46 -21.75
C LEU A 342 -12.40 13.15 -22.53
N SER A 343 -11.23 12.62 -22.87
CA SER A 343 -11.17 11.37 -23.64
C SER A 343 -11.84 10.19 -22.90
N SER A 344 -11.60 10.10 -21.59
CA SER A 344 -12.18 9.08 -20.70
C SER A 344 -13.69 9.29 -20.51
N LEU A 345 -14.13 10.54 -20.30
CA LEU A 345 -15.54 10.87 -20.08
C LEU A 345 -16.37 10.93 -21.37
N ALA A 346 -15.79 11.32 -22.51
CA ALA A 346 -16.47 11.32 -23.80
C ALA A 346 -16.70 9.88 -24.31
N SER A 347 -15.75 8.97 -24.04
CA SER A 347 -16.01 7.53 -24.21
C SER A 347 -17.19 7.09 -23.34
N THR A 348 -17.23 7.54 -22.09
CA THR A 348 -18.28 7.22 -21.12
C THR A 348 -19.65 7.81 -21.52
N LYS A 349 -19.68 9.06 -22.02
CA LYS A 349 -20.88 9.74 -22.52
C LYS A 349 -21.37 9.15 -23.84
N LYS A 350 -20.48 8.80 -24.77
CA LYS A 350 -20.86 8.13 -26.02
C LYS A 350 -21.61 6.83 -25.71
N THR A 351 -21.11 6.07 -24.75
CA THR A 351 -21.75 4.87 -24.22
C THR A 351 -23.10 5.17 -23.53
N LEU A 352 -23.18 6.20 -22.69
CA LEU A 352 -24.44 6.64 -22.06
C LEU A 352 -25.50 7.15 -23.06
N CYS A 353 -25.09 7.91 -24.08
CA CYS A 353 -25.98 8.44 -25.12
C CYS A 353 -26.55 7.32 -26.00
N SER A 354 -25.76 6.28 -26.28
CA SER A 354 -26.28 5.06 -26.92
C SER A 354 -27.25 4.27 -26.04
N TRP A 355 -27.33 4.56 -24.73
CA TRP A 355 -28.24 3.89 -23.79
C TRP A 355 -29.51 4.70 -23.48
N LYS A 356 -29.45 6.05 -23.55
CA LYS A 356 -30.63 6.93 -23.41
C LYS A 356 -31.57 6.86 -24.61
N ILE A 357 -31.00 6.67 -25.80
CA ILE A 357 -31.75 6.34 -27.00
C ILE A 357 -31.95 4.82 -26.90
N GLY A 358 -33.16 4.35 -26.62
CA GLY A 358 -33.47 2.91 -26.55
C GLY A 358 -33.37 2.21 -27.92
N GLY A 359 -32.25 2.40 -28.63
CA GLY A 359 -31.89 1.67 -29.82
C GLY A 359 -30.99 0.53 -29.41
N ASP A 360 -31.45 -0.70 -29.65
CA ASP A 360 -30.59 -1.89 -29.64
C ASP A 360 -29.26 -1.59 -30.34
N PRO A 361 -28.10 -1.96 -29.77
CA PRO A 361 -26.88 -2.04 -30.53
C PRO A 361 -26.80 -3.42 -31.20
N PHE A 362 -27.78 -3.75 -32.05
CA PHE A 362 -27.71 -4.73 -33.14
C PHE A 362 -28.77 -4.43 -34.19
#